data_AF-A0A646ILN2-F1
#
_entry.id   AF-A0A646ILN2-F1
#
_cell.length_a   1.000
_cell.length_b   1.000
_cell.length_c   1.000
_cell.angle_alpha   90.00
_cell.angle_beta   90.00
_cell.angle_gamma   90.00
#
_symmetry.space_group_name_H-M   'P 1'
#
loop_
_entity.id
_entity.type
_entity.pdbx_description
1 polymer ?
#
loop_
_entity_poly.entity_id
_entity_poly.type
_entity_poly.pdbx_seq_one_letter_code
_entity_poly.pdbx_strand_id
1 'polypeptide(L)'
;DNTIAYKGTFSGLTVGATYSFGRDAAGGVPASGTCAGEVAGNASSCRAVSAMLKYDAATFGVAGAYEEQRGGAGATASFFNGSAPIAFTDAGDKDRRIVANGYVKLGNAKLGVGWIGRHVQAVAGDVRSNLYFVNGSYPLEGALTLDAGLIRLVNADQS
;
A
#
# COMPACT_ATOMS: atom_id res chain seq x y z
N ASP A 1 -14.13 -7.78 -7.27
CA ASP A 1 -13.06 -6.92 -7.82
C ASP A 1 -12.60 -7.60 -9.08
N ASN A 2 -12.56 -6.89 -10.21
CA ASN A 2 -12.16 -7.43 -11.50
C ASN A 2 -10.69 -7.09 -11.77
N THR A 3 -9.78 -7.97 -11.35
CA THR A 3 -8.33 -7.68 -11.36
C THR A 3 -7.54 -8.66 -12.23
N ILE A 4 -6.66 -8.12 -13.06
CA ILE A 4 -5.58 -8.85 -13.74
C ILE A 4 -4.30 -8.64 -12.93
N ALA A 5 -3.55 -9.71 -12.71
CA ALA A 5 -2.28 -9.68 -12.00
C ALA A 5 -1.19 -10.41 -12.78
N TYR A 6 0.01 -9.86 -12.74
CA TYR A 6 1.23 -10.50 -13.21
C TYR A 6 2.29 -10.46 -12.12
N LYS A 7 3.03 -11.57 -11.96
CA LYS A 7 4.22 -11.63 -11.11
C LYS A 7 5.22 -12.61 -11.71
N GLY A 8 6.46 -12.18 -11.84
CA GLY A 8 7.56 -12.99 -12.34
C GLY A 8 8.83 -12.78 -11.53
N THR A 9 9.62 -13.85 -11.35
CA THR A 9 10.90 -13.81 -10.64
C THR A 9 12.00 -14.36 -11.55
N PHE A 10 13.10 -13.61 -11.64
CA PHE A 10 14.22 -13.83 -12.55
C PHE A 10 15.52 -13.57 -11.79
N SER A 11 16.19 -14.63 -11.34
CA SER A 11 17.52 -14.54 -10.68
C SER A 11 17.58 -13.51 -9.53
N GLY A 12 16.60 -13.59 -8.62
CA GLY A 12 16.49 -12.68 -7.47
C GLY A 12 15.71 -11.39 -7.76
N LEU A 13 15.54 -10.98 -9.02
CA LEU A 13 14.67 -9.88 -9.40
C LEU A 13 13.22 -10.35 -9.50
N THR A 14 12.30 -9.73 -8.78
CA THR A 14 10.86 -9.96 -8.91
C THR A 14 10.19 -8.69 -9.40
N VAL A 15 9.35 -8.85 -10.42
CA VAL A 15 8.46 -7.79 -10.91
C VAL A 15 7.02 -8.22 -10.69
N GLY A 16 6.16 -7.27 -10.36
CA GLY A 16 4.73 -7.51 -10.24
C GLY A 16 3.94 -6.31 -10.70
N ALA A 17 2.74 -6.55 -11.23
CA ALA A 17 1.80 -5.49 -11.54
C ALA A 17 0.37 -6.02 -11.41
N THR A 18 -0.54 -5.14 -11.01
CA THR A 18 -1.98 -5.43 -11.05
C THR A 18 -2.74 -4.28 -11.69
N TYR A 19 -3.86 -4.65 -12.31
CA TYR A 19 -4.83 -3.71 -12.85
C TYR A 19 -6.22 -4.21 -12.46
N SER A 20 -6.93 -3.43 -11.65
CA SER A 20 -8.35 -3.63 -11.34
C SER A 20 -9.19 -2.72 -12.22
N PHE A 21 -10.12 -3.28 -12.98
CA PHE A 21 -11.06 -2.50 -13.78
C PHE A 21 -12.13 -1.82 -12.90
N GLY A 22 -12.44 -2.40 -11.75
CA GLY A 22 -13.34 -1.82 -10.76
C GLY A 22 -13.24 -2.58 -9.43
N ARG A 23 -12.72 -1.90 -8.41
CA ARG A 23 -12.68 -2.41 -7.03
C ARG A 23 -14.11 -2.52 -6.50
N ASP A 24 -14.42 -3.66 -5.90
CA ASP A 24 -15.79 -4.04 -5.53
C ASP A 24 -16.30 -3.46 -4.19
N ALA A 25 -17.62 -3.50 -4.06
CA ALA A 25 -18.44 -2.75 -3.11
C ALA A 25 -18.61 -3.36 -1.70
N ALA A 26 -17.87 -4.40 -1.33
CA ALA A 26 -18.12 -5.10 -0.07
C ALA A 26 -17.65 -4.34 1.18
N GLY A 27 -16.74 -3.36 1.02
CA GLY A 27 -16.15 -2.62 2.14
C GLY A 27 -15.37 -3.54 3.08
N GLY A 28 -14.04 -3.64 2.91
CA GLY A 28 -13.22 -4.62 3.65
C GLY A 28 -12.49 -4.06 4.88
N VAL A 29 -12.42 -2.74 5.00
CA VAL A 29 -11.63 -2.05 6.04
C VAL A 29 -12.49 -0.96 6.66
N PRO A 30 -12.51 -0.81 8.00
CA PRO A 30 -13.24 0.27 8.66
C PRO A 30 -12.97 1.62 7.99
N ALA A 31 -14.04 2.36 7.70
CA ALA A 31 -14.00 3.69 7.11
C ALA A 31 -13.43 3.82 5.67
N SER A 32 -13.19 2.71 4.97
CA SER A 32 -12.79 2.73 3.54
C SER A 32 -13.96 2.90 2.55
N GLY A 33 -15.20 2.83 3.04
CA GLY A 33 -16.40 2.94 2.21
C GLY A 33 -16.57 1.75 1.28
N THR A 34 -17.48 1.88 0.32
CA THR A 34 -17.73 0.87 -0.72
C THR A 34 -17.45 1.53 -2.07
N CYS A 35 -16.78 0.85 -2.99
CA CYS A 35 -16.67 1.37 -4.35
C CYS A 35 -17.64 0.58 -5.23
N ALA A 36 -18.49 1.26 -5.98
CA ALA A 36 -19.56 0.64 -6.77
C ALA A 36 -19.08 -0.29 -7.92
N GLY A 37 -17.77 -0.48 -8.10
CA GLY A 37 -17.20 -1.25 -9.20
C GLY A 37 -17.13 -0.46 -10.51
N GLU A 38 -17.11 -1.19 -11.62
CA GLU A 38 -17.06 -0.61 -12.97
C GLU A 38 -18.36 0.17 -13.29
N VAL A 39 -18.22 1.39 -13.80
CA VAL A 39 -19.36 2.24 -14.18
C VAL A 39 -19.37 2.44 -15.69
N ALA A 40 -20.50 2.12 -16.34
CA ALA A 40 -20.68 2.36 -17.77
C ALA A 40 -20.49 3.84 -18.10
N GLY A 41 -19.63 4.15 -19.08
CA GLY A 41 -19.28 5.53 -19.44
C GLY A 41 -18.24 6.19 -18.53
N ASN A 42 -17.74 5.52 -17.49
CA ASN A 42 -16.70 6.03 -16.60
C ASN A 42 -15.73 4.91 -16.17
N ALA A 43 -14.84 4.52 -17.10
CA ALA A 43 -13.85 3.46 -16.90
C ALA A 43 -12.73 3.80 -15.88
N SER A 44 -12.68 5.04 -15.40
CA SER A 44 -11.78 5.45 -14.31
C SER A 44 -12.35 5.18 -12.93
N SER A 45 -13.69 5.14 -12.78
CA SER A 45 -14.33 4.96 -11.49
C SER A 45 -13.90 3.65 -10.84
N CYS A 46 -13.56 3.68 -9.56
CA CYS A 46 -13.18 2.53 -8.75
C CYS A 46 -11.97 1.72 -9.26
N ARG A 47 -11.26 2.19 -10.28
CA ARG A 47 -10.07 1.53 -10.83
C ARG A 47 -8.93 1.50 -9.81
N ALA A 48 -8.08 0.48 -9.89
CA ALA A 48 -6.78 0.49 -9.22
C ALA A 48 -5.66 -0.05 -10.08
N VAL A 49 -4.45 0.45 -9.86
CA VAL A 49 -3.23 -0.09 -10.45
C VAL A 49 -2.18 -0.27 -9.38
N SER A 50 -1.38 -1.33 -9.50
CA SER A 50 -0.15 -1.47 -8.73
C SER A 50 1.01 -1.92 -9.59
N ALA A 51 2.21 -1.55 -9.18
CA ALA A 51 3.46 -2.05 -9.73
C ALA A 51 4.45 -2.27 -8.58
N MET A 52 5.25 -3.33 -8.68
CA MET A 52 6.23 -3.71 -7.68
C MET A 52 7.51 -4.19 -8.34
N LEU A 53 8.63 -3.79 -7.76
CA LEU A 53 9.96 -4.26 -8.07
C LEU A 53 10.63 -4.69 -6.77
N LYS A 54 11.24 -5.87 -6.78
CA LYS A 54 11.99 -6.40 -5.65
C LYS A 54 13.25 -7.07 -6.14
N TYR A 55 14.32 -6.95 -5.37
CA TYR A 55 15.54 -7.72 -5.59
C TYR A 55 15.95 -8.39 -4.29
N ASP A 56 16.16 -9.70 -4.32
CA ASP A 56 16.71 -10.48 -3.22
C ASP A 56 18.08 -11.06 -3.60
N ALA A 57 19.07 -10.74 -2.79
CA ALA A 57 20.39 -11.36 -2.78
C ALA A 57 20.53 -12.32 -1.59
N ALA A 58 21.69 -12.97 -1.47
CA ALA A 58 21.96 -13.90 -0.37
C ALA A 58 21.86 -13.22 1.01
N THR A 59 22.35 -11.99 1.13
CA THR A 59 22.52 -11.27 2.42
C THR A 59 21.67 -10.02 2.55
N PHE A 60 20.97 -9.58 1.50
CA PHE A 60 20.13 -8.38 1.56
C PHE A 60 19.00 -8.48 0.54
N GLY A 61 18.02 -7.60 0.68
CA GLY A 61 17.03 -7.37 -0.36
C GLY A 61 16.44 -5.99 -0.27
N VAL A 62 15.91 -5.51 -1.39
CA VAL A 62 15.27 -4.21 -1.52
C VAL A 62 13.98 -4.36 -2.31
N ALA A 63 12.97 -3.55 -1.98
CA ALA A 63 11.72 -3.53 -2.71
C ALA A 63 11.13 -2.12 -2.78
N GLY A 64 10.50 -1.85 -3.92
CA GLY A 64 9.70 -0.67 -4.16
C GLY A 64 8.35 -1.06 -4.74
N ALA A 65 7.29 -0.37 -4.34
CA ALA A 65 5.97 -0.54 -4.92
C ALA A 65 5.25 0.80 -5.07
N TYR A 66 4.39 0.88 -6.08
CA TYR A 66 3.47 1.97 -6.34
C TYR A 66 2.06 1.39 -6.41
N GLU A 67 1.11 2.05 -5.76
CA GLU A 67 -0.31 1.78 -5.90
C GLU A 67 -1.06 3.08 -6.12
N GLU A 68 -2.05 3.05 -7.01
CA GLU A 68 -3.00 4.14 -7.18
C GLU A 68 -4.41 3.58 -7.24
N GLN A 69 -5.30 4.14 -6.42
CA GLN A 69 -6.72 3.86 -6.41
C GLN A 69 -7.48 5.09 -6.88
N ARG A 70 -8.53 4.88 -7.67
CA ARG A 70 -9.47 5.90 -8.12
C ARG A 70 -10.71 5.93 -7.26
N GLY A 71 -11.27 7.13 -7.11
CA GLY A 71 -12.55 7.32 -6.45
C GLY A 71 -13.71 6.79 -7.27
N GLY A 72 -14.89 6.81 -6.65
CA GLY A 72 -16.13 6.34 -7.25
C GLY A 72 -17.26 6.32 -6.24
N ALA A 73 -18.48 6.15 -6.71
CA ALA A 73 -19.68 6.21 -5.86
C ALA A 73 -19.53 5.32 -4.60
N GLY A 74 -19.73 5.94 -3.44
CA GLY A 74 -19.65 5.29 -2.11
C GLY A 74 -18.25 5.25 -1.47
N ALA A 75 -17.20 5.59 -2.23
CA ALA A 75 -15.83 5.41 -1.76
C ALA A 75 -15.41 6.54 -0.79
N THR A 76 -14.63 6.17 0.21
CA THR A 76 -14.05 7.10 1.17
C THR A 76 -12.57 6.81 1.38
N ALA A 77 -11.83 7.82 1.80
CA ALA A 77 -10.43 7.69 2.19
C ALA A 77 -10.26 8.11 3.66
N SER A 78 -9.62 7.28 4.48
CA SER A 78 -9.38 7.58 5.90
C SER A 78 -7.91 7.50 6.26
N PHE A 79 -7.52 8.27 7.27
CA PHE A 79 -6.19 8.25 7.86
C PHE A 79 -6.28 7.88 9.35
N PHE A 80 -5.21 7.32 9.90
CA PHE A 80 -5.13 6.98 11.33
C PHE A 80 -4.73 8.22 12.15
N ASN A 81 -5.59 9.24 12.13
CA ASN A 81 -5.42 10.49 12.87
C ASN A 81 -6.67 10.90 13.67
N GLY A 82 -7.74 10.08 13.64
CA GLY A 82 -9.00 10.37 14.32
C GLY A 82 -9.92 11.33 13.56
N SER A 83 -9.51 11.85 12.40
CA SER A 83 -10.35 12.68 11.53
C SER A 83 -11.45 11.87 10.86
N ALA A 84 -12.53 12.56 10.46
CA ALA A 84 -13.61 11.96 9.68
C ALA A 84 -13.09 11.44 8.31
N PRO A 85 -13.73 10.39 7.74
CA PRO A 85 -13.40 9.93 6.40
C PRO A 85 -13.61 11.02 5.35
N ILE A 86 -12.70 11.07 4.38
CA ILE A 86 -12.73 12.00 3.25
C ILE A 86 -13.63 11.39 2.17
N ALA A 87 -14.56 12.19 1.63
CA ALA A 87 -15.32 11.78 0.46
C ALA A 87 -14.37 11.59 -0.72
N PHE A 88 -14.38 10.39 -1.29
CA PHE A 88 -13.46 9.95 -2.35
C PHE A 88 -14.29 9.47 -3.56
N THR A 89 -15.33 10.22 -3.88
CA THR A 89 -16.44 9.76 -4.73
C THR A 89 -16.28 10.12 -6.21
N ASP A 90 -15.36 11.01 -6.55
CA ASP A 90 -15.11 11.40 -7.94
C ASP A 90 -14.12 10.43 -8.61
N ALA A 91 -14.37 10.06 -9.87
CA ALA A 91 -13.48 9.16 -10.60
C ALA A 91 -12.09 9.77 -10.89
N GLY A 92 -11.95 11.09 -10.76
CA GLY A 92 -10.70 11.83 -10.80
C GLY A 92 -9.94 11.84 -9.48
N ASP A 93 -10.59 11.51 -8.35
CA ASP A 93 -9.93 11.41 -7.04
C ASP A 93 -8.88 10.29 -7.06
N LYS A 94 -7.76 10.50 -6.37
CA LYS A 94 -6.60 9.59 -6.36
C LYS A 94 -6.10 9.33 -4.95
N ASP A 95 -5.94 8.06 -4.59
CA ASP A 95 -5.23 7.63 -3.38
C ASP A 95 -3.99 6.88 -3.83
N ARG A 96 -2.82 7.50 -3.66
CA ARG A 96 -1.54 6.97 -4.12
C ARG A 96 -0.71 6.54 -2.95
N ARG A 97 -0.11 5.36 -3.04
CA ARG A 97 0.82 4.80 -2.05
C ARG A 97 2.12 4.43 -2.73
N ILE A 98 3.23 4.83 -2.11
CA ILE A 98 4.57 4.38 -2.48
C ILE A 98 5.12 3.64 -1.28
N VAL A 99 5.66 2.45 -1.52
CA VAL A 99 6.41 1.69 -0.52
C VAL A 99 7.85 1.62 -0.98
N ALA A 100 8.79 1.90 -0.08
CA ALA A 100 10.21 1.63 -0.28
C ALA A 100 10.77 0.96 0.97
N ASN A 101 11.38 -0.21 0.83
CA ASN A 101 11.93 -0.95 1.96
C ASN A 101 13.14 -1.78 1.56
N GLY A 102 13.86 -2.23 2.57
CA GLY A 102 14.94 -3.19 2.40
C GLY A 102 15.27 -3.91 3.69
N TYR A 103 16.09 -4.94 3.56
CA TYR A 103 16.61 -5.69 4.68
C TYR A 103 18.07 -6.09 4.45
N VAL A 104 18.76 -6.38 5.54
CA VAL A 104 20.08 -7.00 5.57
C VAL A 104 20.06 -8.19 6.54
N LYS A 105 20.86 -9.21 6.25
CA LYS A 105 21.15 -10.34 7.13
C LYS A 105 22.49 -10.09 7.83
N LEU A 106 22.49 -10.20 9.15
CA LEU A 106 23.64 -10.00 10.02
C LEU A 106 23.88 -11.31 10.79
N GLY A 107 24.65 -12.22 10.20
CA GLY A 107 24.70 -13.61 10.66
C GLY A 107 23.32 -14.26 10.57
N ASN A 108 22.81 -14.70 11.72
CA ASN A 108 21.48 -15.30 11.82
C ASN A 108 20.35 -14.26 11.96
N ALA A 109 20.69 -13.00 12.27
CA ALA A 109 19.72 -11.93 12.41
C ALA A 109 19.30 -11.38 11.04
N LYS A 110 18.09 -10.83 10.96
CA LYS A 110 17.63 -10.02 9.84
C LYS A 110 17.11 -8.68 10.36
N LEU A 111 17.58 -7.59 9.79
CA LEU A 111 17.13 -6.23 10.10
C LEU A 111 16.50 -5.62 8.84
N GLY A 112 15.28 -5.12 8.97
CA GLY A 112 14.53 -4.48 7.90
C GLY A 112 14.12 -3.05 8.27
N VAL A 113 14.07 -2.20 7.26
CA VAL A 113 13.58 -0.82 7.38
C VAL A 113 12.71 -0.48 6.19
N GLY A 114 11.81 0.48 6.35
CA GLY A 114 11.07 0.99 5.21
C GLY A 114 10.21 2.20 5.50
N TRP A 115 9.61 2.68 4.43
CA TRP A 115 8.78 3.85 4.36
C TRP A 115 7.58 3.59 3.46
N ILE A 116 6.43 4.12 3.87
CA ILE A 116 5.21 4.18 3.07
C ILE A 116 4.77 5.64 3.01
N GLY A 117 4.85 6.23 1.83
CA GLY A 117 4.28 7.53 1.53
C GLY A 117 2.87 7.35 0.98
N ARG A 118 1.90 8.09 1.51
CA ARG A 118 0.52 8.10 1.01
C ARG A 118 0.08 9.52 0.69
N HIS A 119 -0.61 9.68 -0.43
CA HIS A 119 -1.19 10.95 -0.86
C HIS A 119 -2.60 10.72 -1.41
N VAL A 120 -3.59 11.25 -0.70
CA VAL A 120 -4.98 11.31 -1.14
C VAL A 120 -5.23 12.69 -1.72
N GLN A 121 -5.60 12.74 -2.99
CA GLN A 121 -6.06 13.92 -3.71
C GLN A 121 -7.52 13.70 -4.05
N ALA A 122 -8.40 14.40 -3.36
CA ALA A 122 -9.83 14.37 -3.61
C ALA A 122 -10.38 15.79 -3.72
N VAL A 123 -11.54 15.95 -4.35
CA VAL A 123 -12.28 17.23 -4.28
C VAL A 123 -12.49 17.66 -2.82
N ALA A 124 -12.72 16.70 -1.92
CA ALA A 124 -12.93 16.93 -0.49
C ALA A 124 -11.63 17.10 0.33
N GLY A 125 -10.44 17.05 -0.28
CA GLY A 125 -9.18 17.35 0.42
C GLY A 125 -7.91 16.78 -0.23
N ASP A 126 -6.76 17.40 0.06
CA ASP A 126 -5.42 16.92 -0.28
C ASP A 126 -4.66 16.59 1.01
N VAL A 127 -4.40 15.29 1.23
CA VAL A 127 -3.86 14.80 2.51
C VAL A 127 -2.70 13.87 2.29
N ARG A 128 -1.65 14.01 3.10
CA ARG A 128 -0.43 13.21 3.00
C ARG A 128 -0.09 12.57 4.32
N SER A 129 0.39 11.33 4.26
CA SER A 129 0.98 10.67 5.41
C SER A 129 2.26 9.91 5.06
N ASN A 130 3.10 9.76 6.06
CA ASN A 130 4.35 9.01 5.98
C ASN A 130 4.38 8.03 7.14
N LEU A 131 4.50 6.74 6.81
CA LEU A 131 4.73 5.68 7.78
C LEU A 131 6.17 5.21 7.64
N TYR A 132 6.91 5.19 8.73
CA TYR A 132 8.26 4.64 8.81
C TYR A 132 8.23 3.40 9.69
N PHE A 133 9.02 2.39 9.34
CA PHE A 133 9.12 1.19 10.15
C PHE A 133 10.54 0.63 10.19
N VAL A 134 10.85 -0.01 11.30
CA VAL A 134 12.04 -0.84 11.52
C VAL A 134 11.57 -2.16 12.10
N ASN A 135 12.10 -3.27 11.61
CA ASN A 135 11.82 -4.61 12.13
C ASN A 135 13.10 -5.42 12.23
N GLY A 136 13.16 -6.31 13.20
CA GLY A 136 14.26 -7.25 13.39
C GLY A 136 13.73 -8.64 13.70
N SER A 137 14.40 -9.66 13.18
CA SER A 137 14.13 -11.05 13.53
C SER A 137 15.43 -11.81 13.84
N TYR A 138 15.37 -12.73 14.80
CA TYR A 138 16.50 -13.57 15.19
C TYR A 138 16.02 -14.98 15.53
N PRO A 139 16.49 -16.03 14.85
CA PRO A 139 16.19 -17.40 15.23
C PRO A 139 16.89 -17.73 16.55
N LEU A 140 16.12 -18.25 17.51
CA LEU A 140 16.60 -18.78 18.78
C LEU A 140 16.82 -20.31 18.64
N GLU A 141 16.97 -21.01 19.76
CA GLU A 141 17.16 -22.46 19.74
C GLU A 141 15.91 -23.23 19.25
N GLY A 142 16.15 -24.34 18.55
CA GLY A 142 15.09 -25.20 18.01
C GLY A 142 14.27 -24.49 16.93
N ALA A 143 12.95 -24.42 17.13
CA ALA A 143 12.01 -23.82 16.18
C ALA A 143 11.56 -22.40 16.58
N LEU A 144 12.21 -21.77 17.56
CA LEU A 144 11.82 -20.47 18.09
C LEU A 144 12.44 -19.32 17.29
N THR A 145 11.70 -18.24 17.07
CA THR A 145 12.19 -16.98 16.49
C THR A 145 11.71 -15.82 17.34
N LEU A 146 12.59 -14.85 17.59
CA LEU A 146 12.26 -13.57 18.22
C LEU A 146 12.09 -12.50 17.14
N ASP A 147 10.95 -11.83 17.14
CA ASP A 147 10.65 -10.70 16.26
C ASP A 147 10.40 -9.43 17.08
N ALA A 148 10.89 -8.29 16.59
CA ALA A 148 10.64 -6.98 17.16
C ALA A 148 10.41 -5.95 16.06
N GLY A 149 9.60 -4.93 16.33
CA GLY A 149 9.33 -3.88 15.35
C GLY A 149 8.87 -2.58 15.99
N LEU A 150 9.17 -1.49 15.29
CA LEU A 150 8.72 -0.14 15.62
C LEU A 150 8.14 0.50 14.36
N ILE A 151 6.99 1.15 14.51
CA ILE A 151 6.30 1.86 13.44
C ILE A 151 6.01 3.28 13.93
N ARG A 152 6.24 4.27 13.06
CA ARG A 152 5.89 5.68 13.30
C ARG A 152 5.09 6.20 12.12
N LEU A 153 3.87 6.67 12.38
CA LEU A 153 3.04 7.37 11.40
C LEU A 153 3.10 8.88 11.65
N VAL A 154 3.30 9.65 10.58
CA VAL A 154 3.25 11.10 10.57
C VAL A 154 2.22 11.52 9.53
N ASN A 155 1.18 12.24 9.95
CA ASN A 155 0.21 12.84 9.04
C ASN A 155 0.56 14.32 8.89
N ALA A 156 0.65 14.81 7.66
CA ALA A 156 0.55 16.25 7.44
C ALA A 156 -0.95 16.53 7.52
N ASP A 157 -1.40 17.10 8.64
CA ASP A 157 -2.82 17.29 8.92
C ASP A 157 -3.54 18.03 7.78
N GLN A 158 -4.84 17.74 7.65
CA GLN A 158 -5.77 18.55 6.87
C GLN A 158 -5.84 19.92 7.53
N SER A 159 -5.03 20.88 7.08
CA SER A 159 -5.11 22.27 7.54
C SER A 159 -6.35 22.95 6.99
#